data_AF-A0A1G0Z949-F1
#
_entry.id   AF-A0A1G0Z949-F1
#
_cell.length_a   1.000
_cell.length_b   1.000
_cell.length_c   1.000
_cell.angle_alpha   90.00
_cell.angle_beta   90.00
_cell.angle_gamma   90.00
#
_symmetry.space_group_name_H-M   'P 1'
#
loop_
_entity.id
_entity.type
_entity.pdbx_description
1 polymer ?
#
loop_
_entity_poly.entity_id
_entity_poly.type
_entity_poly.pdbx_seq_one_letter_code
_entity_poly.pdbx_strand_id
1 'polypeptide(L)'
;MSDGKDMTVREANIYALESSQDAFIKLKEAFKASSESFDLGNDAIGLQLIKDEIIPQLSNLYQFCYTLINVFDAVLSDDVREEMQSSFASLEALMRTLTDETEAGNFTEVGDILRFDLSDQINQLSVSFPKIAECFRKSPMKELDAH
;
A
#
# COMPACT_ATOMS: atom_id res chain seq x y z
N MET A 1 9.25 -29.76 2.40
CA MET A 1 8.47 -29.47 3.60
C MET A 1 9.35 -28.58 4.45
N SER A 2 9.24 -27.26 4.29
CA SER A 2 9.93 -26.32 5.19
C SER A 2 9.10 -26.24 6.46
N ASP A 3 9.69 -26.73 7.55
CA ASP A 3 9.15 -26.64 8.90
C ASP A 3 8.57 -25.25 9.17
N GLY A 4 7.33 -25.22 9.66
CA GLY A 4 6.67 -24.01 10.15
C GLY A 4 7.40 -23.47 11.37
N LYS A 5 8.48 -22.71 11.14
CA LYS A 5 9.01 -21.79 12.13
C LYS A 5 7.98 -20.70 12.31
N ASP A 6 7.33 -20.66 13.47
CA ASP A 6 6.59 -19.49 13.93
C ASP A 6 7.55 -18.30 13.88
N MET A 7 7.34 -17.44 12.88
CA MET A 7 8.08 -16.19 12.73
C MET A 7 7.69 -15.29 13.89
N THR A 8 8.67 -14.70 14.56
CA THR A 8 8.40 -13.65 15.55
C THR A 8 7.69 -12.47 14.89
N VAL A 9 7.01 -11.64 15.69
CA VAL A 9 6.38 -10.40 15.20
C VAL A 9 7.37 -9.55 14.40
N ARG A 10 8.63 -9.46 14.85
CA ARG A 10 9.72 -8.77 14.16
C ARG A 10 9.98 -9.36 12.77
N GLU A 11 10.22 -10.66 12.72
CA GLU A 11 10.53 -11.36 11.46
C GLU A 11 9.38 -11.28 10.47
N ALA A 12 8.14 -11.44 10.94
CA ALA A 12 6.95 -11.36 10.09
C ALA A 12 6.78 -9.97 9.46
N ASN A 13 6.95 -8.89 10.25
CA ASN A 13 6.85 -7.53 9.72
C ASN A 13 8.00 -7.18 8.77
N ILE A 14 9.24 -7.56 9.10
CA ILE A 14 10.38 -7.37 8.19
C ILE A 14 10.13 -8.10 6.86
N TYR A 15 9.73 -9.37 6.92
CA TYR A 15 9.43 -10.14 5.72
C TYR A 15 8.32 -9.50 4.88
N ALA A 16 7.23 -9.04 5.51
CA ALA A 16 6.14 -8.37 4.82
C ALA A 16 6.60 -7.06 4.14
N LEU A 17 7.42 -6.26 4.83
CA LEU A 17 7.97 -5.01 4.30
C LEU A 17 8.93 -5.23 3.13
N GLU A 18 9.75 -6.28 3.18
CA GLU A 18 10.72 -6.57 2.12
C GLU A 18 10.11 -7.28 0.92
N SER A 19 9.07 -8.09 1.14
CA SER A 19 8.34 -8.77 0.07
C SER A 19 7.22 -7.93 -0.57
N SER A 20 6.94 -6.74 -0.04
CA SER A 20 5.86 -5.87 -0.54
C SER A 20 6.09 -5.36 -1.97
N GLN A 21 7.33 -5.39 -2.47
CA GLN A 21 7.67 -4.90 -3.81
C GLN A 21 6.90 -5.65 -4.91
N ASP A 22 6.76 -6.97 -4.78
CA ASP A 22 6.00 -7.77 -5.74
C ASP A 22 4.51 -7.40 -5.73
N ALA A 23 3.96 -7.09 -4.56
CA ALA A 23 2.59 -6.61 -4.42
C ALA A 23 2.42 -5.22 -5.05
N PHE A 24 3.37 -4.31 -4.85
CA PHE A 24 3.36 -2.99 -5.48
C PHE A 24 3.45 -3.03 -7.00
N ILE A 25 4.24 -3.96 -7.56
CA ILE A 25 4.31 -4.15 -9.01
C ILE A 25 2.95 -4.58 -9.55
N LYS A 26 2.35 -5.63 -8.96
CA LYS A 26 1.03 -6.13 -9.37
C LYS A 26 -0.05 -5.06 -9.28
N LEU A 27 -0.04 -4.28 -8.20
CA LEU A 27 -1.00 -3.21 -8.00
C LEU A 27 -0.88 -2.12 -9.09
N LYS A 28 0.36 -1.70 -9.43
CA LYS A 28 0.59 -0.72 -10.50
C LYS A 28 0.22 -1.26 -11.88
N GLU A 29 0.41 -2.55 -12.13
CA GLU A 29 -0.06 -3.20 -13.36
C GLU A 29 -1.59 -3.16 -13.45
N ALA A 30 -2.30 -3.43 -12.36
CA ALA A 30 -3.75 -3.32 -12.31
C ALA A 30 -4.24 -1.88 -12.52
N PHE A 31 -3.58 -0.88 -11.91
CA PHE A 31 -3.86 0.55 -12.14
C PHE A 31 -3.77 0.90 -13.62
N LYS A 32 -2.66 0.50 -14.25
CA LYS A 32 -2.43 0.74 -15.67
C LYS A 32 -3.49 0.06 -16.54
N ALA A 33 -3.81 -1.20 -16.28
CA ALA A 33 -4.81 -1.94 -17.05
C ALA A 33 -6.22 -1.33 -16.92
N SER A 34 -6.57 -0.84 -15.72
CA SER A 34 -7.83 -0.13 -15.50
C SER A 34 -7.88 1.19 -16.25
N SER A 35 -6.82 2.00 -16.18
CA SER A 35 -6.70 3.27 -16.92
C SER A 35 -6.80 3.06 -18.43
N GLU A 36 -6.04 2.09 -18.98
CA GLU A 36 -6.10 1.75 -20.40
C GLU A 36 -7.50 1.28 -20.84
N SER A 37 -8.25 0.63 -19.95
CA SER A 37 -9.63 0.23 -20.24
C SER A 37 -10.56 1.45 -20.41
N PHE A 38 -10.41 2.47 -19.57
CA PHE A 38 -11.16 3.73 -19.71
C PHE A 38 -10.77 4.51 -20.95
N ASP A 39 -9.48 4.59 -21.28
CA ASP A 39 -8.99 5.23 -22.52
C ASP A 39 -9.58 4.60 -23.79
N LEU A 40 -9.86 3.29 -23.74
CA LEU A 40 -10.48 2.54 -24.83
C LEU A 40 -12.01 2.57 -24.82
N GLY A 41 -12.64 3.23 -23.84
CA GLY A 41 -14.10 3.29 -23.65
C GLY A 41 -14.72 2.00 -23.12
N ASN A 42 -13.91 1.13 -22.50
CA ASN A 42 -14.34 -0.13 -21.90
C ASN A 42 -14.58 0.01 -20.39
N ASP A 43 -15.45 0.93 -20.00
CA ASP A 43 -15.65 1.31 -18.59
C ASP A 43 -16.01 0.13 -17.68
N ALA A 44 -16.80 -0.83 -18.18
CA ALA A 44 -17.18 -2.02 -17.43
C ALA A 44 -15.97 -2.89 -17.04
N ILE A 45 -14.96 -2.98 -17.90
CA ILE A 45 -13.73 -3.74 -17.61
C ILE A 45 -12.87 -2.96 -16.62
N GLY A 46 -12.71 -1.64 -16.80
CA GLY A 46 -11.98 -0.79 -15.86
C GLY A 46 -12.57 -0.86 -14.44
N LEU A 47 -13.89 -0.70 -14.32
CA LEU A 47 -14.59 -0.83 -13.04
C LEU A 47 -14.47 -2.23 -12.42
N GLN A 48 -14.46 -3.28 -13.23
CA GLN A 48 -14.26 -4.65 -12.74
C GLN A 48 -12.86 -4.83 -12.16
N LEU A 49 -11.82 -4.31 -12.83
CA LEU A 49 -10.44 -4.32 -12.32
C LEU A 49 -10.31 -3.52 -11.02
N ILE A 50 -10.98 -2.35 -10.94
CA ILE A 50 -11.03 -1.55 -9.71
C ILE A 50 -11.58 -2.40 -8.56
N LYS A 51 -12.72 -3.05 -8.79
CA LYS A 51 -13.43 -3.81 -7.77
C LYS A 51 -12.68 -5.07 -7.32
N ASP A 52 -12.17 -5.84 -8.27
CA ASP A 52 -11.68 -7.20 -8.00
C ASP A 52 -10.20 -7.24 -7.65
N GLU A 53 -9.41 -6.29 -8.16
CA GLU A 53 -7.96 -6.30 -8.01
C GLU A 53 -7.44 -5.12 -7.19
N ILE A 54 -7.88 -3.91 -7.51
CA ILE A 54 -7.33 -2.68 -6.94
C ILE A 54 -7.82 -2.43 -5.52
N ILE A 55 -9.14 -2.39 -5.29
CA ILE A 55 -9.73 -2.11 -3.98
C ILE A 55 -9.22 -3.10 -2.91
N PRO A 56 -9.17 -4.42 -3.15
CA PRO A 56 -8.66 -5.36 -2.16
C PRO A 56 -7.19 -5.10 -1.80
N GLN A 57 -6.34 -4.79 -2.79
CA GLN A 57 -4.93 -4.51 -2.56
C GLN A 57 -4.70 -3.18 -1.83
N LEU A 58 -5.43 -2.12 -2.23
CA LEU A 58 -5.39 -0.83 -1.53
C LEU A 58 -5.88 -0.96 -0.08
N SER A 59 -6.93 -1.74 0.16
CA SER A 59 -7.44 -2.00 1.50
C SER A 59 -6.40 -2.72 2.37
N ASN A 60 -5.74 -3.75 1.84
CA ASN A 60 -4.67 -4.45 2.54
C ASN A 60 -3.48 -3.54 2.85
N LEU A 61 -3.06 -2.73 1.87
CA LEU A 61 -2.00 -1.75 2.06
C LEU A 61 -2.37 -0.73 3.13
N TYR A 62 -3.58 -0.19 3.07
CA TYR A 62 -4.09 0.76 4.04
C TYR A 62 -4.07 0.19 5.46
N GLN A 63 -4.60 -1.02 5.65
CA GLN A 63 -4.59 -1.68 6.97
C GLN A 63 -3.17 -1.94 7.48
N PHE A 64 -2.25 -2.31 6.58
CA PHE A 64 -0.85 -2.52 6.94
C PHE A 64 -0.18 -1.21 7.38
N CYS A 65 -0.33 -0.14 6.59
CA CYS A 65 0.16 1.19 6.92
C CYS A 65 -0.43 1.71 8.24
N TYR A 66 -1.74 1.54 8.44
CA TYR A 66 -2.43 1.90 9.67
C TYR A 66 -1.83 1.16 10.89
N THR A 67 -1.56 -0.14 10.74
CA THR A 67 -0.95 -0.96 11.80
C THR A 67 0.45 -0.46 12.14
N LEU A 68 1.28 -0.17 11.13
CA LEU A 68 2.62 0.38 11.35
C LEU A 68 2.59 1.70 12.12
N ILE A 69 1.67 2.61 11.77
CA ILE A 69 1.55 3.93 12.39
C ILE A 69 0.95 3.85 13.80
N ASN A 70 -0.08 3.04 14.02
CA ASN A 70 -0.85 3.10 15.28
C ASN A 70 -0.44 2.06 16.31
N VAL A 71 0.05 0.90 15.86
CA VAL A 71 0.45 -0.21 16.74
C VAL A 71 1.96 -0.20 16.95
N PHE A 72 2.73 0.07 15.89
CA PHE A 72 4.18 0.03 15.92
C PHE A 72 4.83 1.43 15.91
N ASP A 73 4.10 2.48 16.29
CA ASP A 73 4.61 3.85 16.37
C ASP A 73 5.97 3.95 17.09
N ALA A 74 6.07 3.30 18.25
CA ALA A 74 7.26 3.29 19.11
C ALA A 74 8.47 2.57 18.48
N VAL A 75 8.25 1.77 17.43
CA VAL A 75 9.30 1.10 16.65
C VAL A 75 9.90 2.04 15.61
N LEU A 76 9.11 2.99 15.10
CA LEU A 76 9.50 3.90 14.03
C LEU A 76 10.34 5.06 14.59
N SER A 77 11.42 5.40 13.91
CA SER A 77 12.13 6.67 14.16
C SER A 77 11.26 7.86 13.72
N ASP A 78 11.45 9.01 14.35
CA ASP A 78 10.64 10.22 14.12
C ASP A 78 10.54 10.57 12.62
N ASP A 79 11.68 10.62 11.90
CA ASP A 79 11.69 10.92 10.46
C ASP A 79 10.84 9.94 9.64
N VAL A 80 10.93 8.64 9.94
CA VAL A 80 10.22 7.58 9.22
C VAL A 80 8.73 7.61 9.56
N ARG A 81 8.40 7.94 10.81
CA ARG A 81 7.03 8.09 11.28
C ARG A 81 6.33 9.26 10.60
N GLU A 82 6.98 10.43 10.52
CA GLU A 82 6.44 11.61 9.82
C GLU A 82 6.25 11.32 8.33
N GLU A 83 7.23 10.72 7.67
CA GLU A 83 7.15 10.30 6.26
C GLU A 83 5.97 9.34 6.04
N MET A 84 5.78 8.38 6.95
CA MET A 84 4.71 7.39 6.88
C MET A 84 3.33 8.00 7.13
N GLN A 85 3.20 8.88 8.12
CA GLN A 85 1.96 9.61 8.40
C GLN A 85 1.55 10.50 7.23
N SER A 86 2.52 11.21 6.63
CA SER A 86 2.27 12.03 5.44
C SER A 86 1.82 11.15 4.26
N SER A 87 2.52 10.05 4.02
CA SER A 87 2.18 9.13 2.92
C SER A 87 0.80 8.48 3.11
N PHE A 88 0.45 8.16 4.36
CA PHE A 88 -0.83 7.59 4.70
C PHE A 88 -1.97 8.58 4.53
N ALA A 89 -1.79 9.84 4.95
CA ALA A 89 -2.76 10.90 4.72
C ALA A 89 -2.98 11.18 3.22
N SER A 90 -1.90 11.18 2.42
CA SER A 90 -1.99 11.29 0.96
C SER A 90 -2.76 10.13 0.35
N LEU A 91 -2.50 8.89 0.79
CA LEU A 91 -3.24 7.71 0.34
C LEU A 91 -4.74 7.81 0.67
N GLU A 92 -5.09 8.26 1.87
CA GLU A 92 -6.50 8.49 2.25
C GLU A 92 -7.18 9.53 1.36
N ALA A 93 -6.50 10.64 1.09
CA ALA A 93 -7.02 11.69 0.22
C ALA A 93 -7.27 11.15 -1.20
N LEU A 94 -6.31 10.42 -1.77
CA LEU A 94 -6.44 9.83 -3.10
C LEU A 94 -7.56 8.78 -3.17
N MET A 95 -7.74 7.94 -2.14
CA MET A 95 -8.85 6.98 -2.11
C MET A 95 -10.22 7.68 -2.05
N ARG A 96 -10.32 8.82 -1.36
CA ARG A 96 -11.55 9.62 -1.35
C ARG A 96 -11.82 10.22 -2.72
N THR A 97 -10.83 10.87 -3.33
CA THR A 97 -10.97 11.43 -4.70
C THR A 97 -11.34 10.34 -5.70
N LEU A 98 -10.70 9.17 -5.64
CA LEU A 98 -11.04 8.03 -6.49
C LEU A 98 -12.51 7.61 -6.33
N THR A 99 -13.02 7.60 -5.10
CA THR A 99 -14.42 7.27 -4.81
C THR A 99 -15.35 8.34 -5.39
N ASP A 100 -15.08 9.62 -5.11
CA ASP A 100 -15.89 10.75 -5.56
C ASP A 100 -16.00 10.80 -7.09
N GLU A 101 -14.87 10.64 -7.81
CA GLU A 101 -14.83 10.64 -9.27
C GLU A 101 -15.50 9.39 -9.88
N THR A 102 -15.39 8.24 -9.21
CA THR A 102 -16.11 7.01 -9.61
C THR A 102 -17.62 7.19 -9.48
N GLU A 103 -18.09 7.78 -8.38
CA GLU A 103 -19.51 8.06 -8.14
C GLU A 103 -20.06 9.13 -9.11
N ALA A 104 -19.23 10.10 -9.49
CA ALA A 104 -19.54 11.10 -10.51
C ALA A 104 -19.52 10.54 -11.94
N GLY A 105 -18.98 9.34 -12.15
CA GLY A 105 -18.83 8.72 -13.47
C GLY A 105 -17.73 9.34 -14.33
N ASN A 106 -16.76 10.03 -13.72
CA ASN A 106 -15.66 10.67 -14.42
C ASN A 106 -14.50 9.68 -14.64
N PHE A 107 -14.71 8.68 -15.50
CA PHE A 107 -13.77 7.57 -15.64
C PHE A 107 -12.41 7.95 -16.24
N THR A 108 -12.33 9.06 -16.97
CA THR A 108 -11.04 9.61 -17.41
C THR A 108 -10.19 10.04 -16.21
N GLU A 109 -10.76 10.79 -15.28
CA GLU A 109 -10.07 11.22 -14.06
C GLU A 109 -9.73 10.02 -13.15
N VAL A 110 -10.64 9.05 -13.02
CA VAL A 110 -10.38 7.80 -12.31
C VAL A 110 -9.15 7.09 -12.91
N GLY A 111 -9.05 7.03 -14.24
CA GLY A 111 -7.90 6.48 -14.94
C GLY A 111 -6.59 7.21 -14.61
N ASP A 112 -6.63 8.54 -14.61
CA ASP A 112 -5.46 9.38 -14.31
C ASP A 112 -5.00 9.24 -12.85
N ILE A 113 -5.94 9.27 -11.89
CA ILE A 113 -5.64 9.06 -10.46
C ILE A 113 -4.95 7.72 -10.24
N LEU A 114 -5.46 6.64 -10.86
CA LEU A 114 -4.86 5.31 -10.74
C LEU A 114 -3.45 5.26 -11.36
N ARG A 115 -3.32 5.78 -12.58
CA ARG A 115 -2.10 5.64 -13.37
C ARG A 115 -0.97 6.54 -12.88
N PHE A 116 -1.28 7.72 -12.38
CA PHE A 116 -0.29 8.72 -11.99
C PHE A 116 -0.24 8.85 -10.47
N ASP A 117 -1.29 9.40 -9.85
CA ASP A 117 -1.22 9.81 -8.44
C ASP A 117 -1.02 8.63 -7.49
N LEU A 118 -1.85 7.58 -7.62
CA LEU A 118 -1.71 6.38 -6.79
C LEU A 118 -0.44 5.61 -7.14
N SER A 119 -0.04 5.56 -8.41
CA SER A 119 1.22 4.91 -8.80
C SER A 119 2.43 5.60 -8.17
N ASP A 120 2.44 6.93 -8.12
CA ASP A 120 3.49 7.72 -7.46
C ASP A 120 3.46 7.54 -5.95
N GLN A 121 2.27 7.50 -5.34
CA GLN A 121 2.13 7.21 -3.91
C GLN A 121 2.67 5.80 -3.57
N ILE A 122 2.41 4.79 -4.41
CA ILE A 122 2.98 3.45 -4.25
C ILE A 122 4.51 3.47 -4.40
N ASN A 123 5.06 4.26 -5.31
CA ASN A 123 6.50 4.41 -5.45
C ASN A 123 7.15 5.08 -4.24
N GLN A 124 6.47 6.05 -3.61
CA GLN A 124 6.96 6.64 -2.37
C GLN A 124 6.98 5.60 -1.24
N LEU A 125 5.88 4.88 -1.04
CA LEU A 125 5.79 3.82 -0.03
C LEU A 125 6.83 2.71 -0.28
N SER A 126 7.11 2.36 -1.53
CA SER A 126 8.12 1.36 -1.87
C SER A 126 9.54 1.74 -1.45
N VAL A 127 9.84 3.03 -1.37
CA VAL A 127 11.11 3.57 -0.85
C VAL A 127 11.11 3.62 0.68
N SER A 128 9.97 3.89 1.31
CA SER A 128 9.86 3.98 2.77
C SER A 128 9.88 2.61 3.45
N PHE A 129 9.29 1.58 2.84
CA PHE A 129 9.14 0.24 3.45
C PHE A 129 10.47 -0.41 3.89
N PRO A 130 11.56 -0.36 3.09
CA PRO A 130 12.86 -0.83 3.54
C PRO A 130 13.42 -0.07 4.75
N LYS A 131 13.16 1.25 4.84
CA LYS A 131 13.56 2.06 6.01
C LYS A 131 12.80 1.64 7.27
N ILE A 132 11.51 1.33 7.13
CA ILE A 132 10.67 0.82 8.21
C ILE A 132 11.18 -0.56 8.66
N ALA A 133 11.52 -1.45 7.73
CA ALA A 133 12.09 -2.76 8.06
C ALA A 133 13.38 -2.61 8.88
N GLU A 134 14.20 -1.63 8.54
CA GLU A 134 15.42 -1.31 9.29
C GLU A 134 15.13 -0.79 10.71
N CYS A 135 14.06 -0.03 10.91
CA CYS A 135 13.60 0.35 12.25
C CYS A 135 13.20 -0.89 13.07
N PHE A 136 12.47 -1.82 12.46
CA PHE A 136 12.16 -3.11 13.09
C PHE A 136 13.41 -3.93 13.42
N ARG A 137 14.48 -3.90 12.62
CA ARG A 137 15.73 -4.61 12.96
C ARG A 137 16.45 -4.00 14.17
N LYS A 138 16.47 -2.68 14.24
CA LYS A 138 17.22 -1.92 15.27
C LYS A 138 16.43 -1.74 16.56
N SER A 139 15.12 -1.94 16.54
CA SER A 139 14.27 -1.69 17.70
C SER A 139 14.68 -2.53 18.92
N PRO A 140 14.86 -1.91 20.10
CA PRO A 140 15.21 -2.62 21.32
C PRO A 140 14.00 -3.33 21.98
N MET A 141 12.80 -3.22 21.40
CA MET A 141 11.58 -3.80 21.96
C MET A 141 11.59 -5.32 21.88
N LYS A 142 11.72 -5.98 23.03
CA LYS A 142 11.77 -7.46 23.14
C LYS A 142 10.43 -8.13 22.84
N GLU A 143 9.33 -7.40 22.97
CA GLU A 143 7.97 -7.88 22.67
C GLU A 143 7.82 -8.28 21.20
N LEU A 144 8.63 -7.67 20.31
CA LEU A 144 8.66 -8.04 18.90
C LEU A 144 9.28 -9.42 18.66
N ASP A 145 10.01 -9.96 19.63
CA ASP A 145 10.66 -11.27 19.54
C ASP A 145 9.77 -12.39 20.12
N ALA A 146 8.53 -12.07 20.48
CA ALA A 146 7.52 -13.05 20.86
C ALA A 146 7.02 -13.84 19.63
N HIS A 147 6.70 -15.12 19.84
CA HIS A 147 6.07 -16.02 18.87
C HIS A 147 4.54 -15.90 18.94
#